data_AF-A0A8B8ID53-F1
#
_entry.id   AF-A0A8B8ID53-F1
#
_cell.length_a   1.000
_cell.length_b   1.000
_cell.length_c   1.000
_cell.angle_alpha   90.00
_cell.angle_beta   90.00
_cell.angle_gamma   90.00
#
_symmetry.space_group_name_H-M   'P 1'
#
loop_
_entity.id
_entity.type
_entity.pdbx_description
1 polymer ?
#
loop_
_entity_poly.entity_id
_entity_poly.type
_entity_poly.pdbx_seq_one_letter_code
_entity_poly.pdbx_strand_id
1 'polypeptide(L)'
;MKTCNNVNYIHFCLYLFVVVIKASSLNIIKVDEQAICGIKMSCLECLRLAHCSWCPIENKCFSEKMPTYENYCETEKIRHPNYEMSLEDNAICACAGGKLENNCHRPGIAGAECSGRGSCICGRCFCNVNPDPAHPSKAIMGEYCEYDNFSCDDPKCSEGPYHIYDMMANEQNNYEEIEKQ
;
A
#
# COMPACT_ATOMS: atom_id res chain seq x y z
N MET A 1 47.27 -63.84 17.55
CA MET A 1 46.49 -63.15 16.49
C MET A 1 45.15 -62.75 17.07
N LYS A 2 45.00 -61.51 17.57
CA LYS A 2 43.70 -60.97 18.01
C LYS A 2 43.22 -60.03 16.90
N THR A 3 42.28 -60.49 16.09
CA THR A 3 41.58 -59.66 15.12
C THR A 3 40.60 -58.77 15.88
N CYS A 4 40.91 -57.49 16.00
CA CYS A 4 39.96 -56.49 16.51
C CYS A 4 38.77 -56.39 15.55
N ASN A 5 37.57 -56.60 16.08
CA ASN A 5 36.28 -56.54 15.38
C ASN A 5 35.98 -55.14 14.84
N ASN A 6 36.52 -54.82 13.66
CA ASN A 6 36.28 -53.57 12.92
C ASN A 6 34.79 -53.33 12.57
N VAL A 7 33.99 -54.40 12.48
CA VAL A 7 32.59 -54.34 12.04
C VAL A 7 31.69 -53.65 13.07
N ASN A 8 31.93 -53.86 14.37
CA ASN A 8 31.14 -53.22 15.43
C ASN A 8 31.42 -51.72 15.56
N TYR A 9 32.64 -51.29 15.25
CA TYR A 9 33.02 -49.87 15.30
C TYR A 9 32.36 -49.08 14.15
N ILE A 10 32.28 -49.68 12.96
CA ILE A 10 31.64 -49.08 11.79
C ILE A 10 30.13 -48.96 12.00
N HIS A 11 29.46 -49.99 12.53
CA HIS A 11 28.04 -49.91 12.86
C HIS A 11 27.73 -48.87 13.94
N PHE A 12 28.60 -48.74 14.95
CA PHE A 12 28.45 -47.73 16.00
C PHE A 12 28.63 -46.30 15.44
N CYS A 13 29.61 -46.09 14.57
CA CYS A 13 29.82 -44.81 13.90
C CYS A 13 28.66 -44.43 12.96
N LEU A 14 28.13 -45.40 12.20
CA LEU A 14 26.96 -45.18 11.34
C LEU A 14 25.71 -44.86 12.15
N TYR A 15 25.51 -45.53 13.29
CA TYR A 15 24.39 -45.24 14.20
C TYR A 15 24.48 -43.83 14.78
N LEU A 16 25.68 -43.41 15.22
CA LEU A 16 25.93 -42.04 15.68
C LEU A 16 25.70 -41.01 14.57
N PHE A 17 26.13 -41.28 13.34
CA PHE A 17 25.88 -40.41 12.19
C PHE A 17 24.39 -40.23 11.90
N VAL A 18 23.60 -41.31 11.95
CA VAL A 18 22.14 -41.25 11.75
C VAL A 18 21.45 -40.45 12.86
N VAL A 19 21.88 -40.57 14.12
CA VAL A 19 21.35 -39.78 15.24
C VAL A 19 21.65 -38.29 15.07
N VAL A 20 22.86 -37.93 14.61
CA VAL A 20 23.24 -36.53 14.37
C VAL A 20 22.45 -35.91 13.21
N ILE A 21 22.21 -36.67 12.12
CA ILE A 21 21.40 -36.19 10.98
C ILE A 21 19.94 -35.92 11.40
N LYS A 22 19.36 -36.74 12.29
CA LYS A 22 17.97 -36.54 12.75
C LYS A 22 17.78 -35.36 13.70
N ALA A 23 18.83 -34.91 14.39
CA ALA A 23 18.75 -33.76 15.31
C ALA A 23 18.79 -32.39 14.60
N SER A 24 18.95 -32.37 13.27
CA SER A 24 19.15 -31.16 12.48
C SER A 24 17.90 -30.71 11.71
N SER A 25 16.69 -31.04 12.20
CA SER A 25 15.49 -30.33 11.73
C SER A 25 15.49 -28.93 12.35
N LEU A 26 16.01 -27.95 11.60
CA LEU A 26 15.85 -26.53 11.89
C LEU A 26 14.37 -26.26 12.18
N ASN A 27 14.06 -25.95 13.44
CA ASN A 27 12.77 -25.35 13.77
C ASN A 27 12.74 -23.98 13.09
N ILE A 28 12.16 -23.92 11.90
CA ILE A 28 11.77 -22.65 11.29
C ILE A 28 10.66 -22.12 12.18
N ILE A 29 11.04 -21.28 13.14
CA ILE A 29 10.08 -20.55 13.97
C ILE A 29 9.29 -19.70 12.99
N LYS A 30 8.03 -20.07 12.74
CA LYS A 30 7.10 -19.19 12.05
C LYS A 30 6.92 -17.97 12.94
N VAL A 31 7.63 -16.90 12.59
CA VAL A 31 7.46 -15.61 13.25
C VAL A 31 6.02 -15.19 12.99
N ASP A 32 5.25 -15.01 14.05
CA ASP A 32 3.90 -14.47 13.94
C ASP A 32 4.00 -13.04 13.43
N GLU A 33 3.42 -12.80 12.25
CA GLU A 33 3.41 -11.50 11.58
C GLU A 33 2.86 -10.40 12.49
N GLN A 34 1.91 -10.75 13.36
CA GLN A 34 1.26 -9.81 14.27
C GLN A 34 2.18 -9.42 15.44
N ALA A 35 3.08 -10.32 15.85
CA ALA A 35 4.06 -10.06 16.91
C ALA A 35 5.14 -9.06 16.47
N ILE A 36 5.33 -8.87 15.17
CA ILE A 36 6.30 -7.91 14.61
C ILE A 36 5.94 -6.47 15.01
N CYS A 37 4.65 -6.15 15.15
CA CYS A 37 4.20 -4.81 15.55
C CYS A 37 4.79 -4.40 16.91
N GLY A 38 4.75 -5.29 17.91
CA GLY A 38 5.20 -4.98 19.27
C GLY A 38 6.71 -4.71 19.41
N ILE A 39 7.50 -4.99 18.36
CA ILE A 39 8.95 -4.73 18.32
C ILE A 39 9.24 -3.31 17.80
N LYS A 40 8.31 -2.68 17.08
CA LYS A 40 8.52 -1.35 16.49
C LYS A 40 8.43 -0.26 17.55
N MET A 41 9.44 0.60 17.59
CA MET A 41 9.60 1.60 18.66
C MET A 41 9.12 3.00 18.26
N SER A 42 8.79 3.20 16.99
CA SER A 42 8.33 4.49 16.49
C SER A 42 7.09 4.33 15.61
N CYS A 43 6.31 5.40 15.52
CA CYS A 43 5.15 5.46 14.64
C CYS A 43 5.53 5.14 13.18
N LEU A 44 6.63 5.71 12.69
CA LEU A 44 7.09 5.51 11.32
C LEU A 44 7.40 4.03 11.03
N GLU A 45 8.15 3.37 11.89
CA GLU A 45 8.47 1.95 11.72
C GLU A 45 7.24 1.05 11.86
N CYS A 46 6.30 1.44 12.72
CA CYS A 46 5.05 0.74 12.93
C CYS A 46 4.17 0.80 11.69
N LEU A 47 3.90 2.00 11.18
CA LEU A 47 2.95 2.24 10.10
C LEU A 47 3.53 1.99 8.71
N ARG A 48 4.80 1.59 8.59
CA ARG A 48 5.31 0.94 7.37
C ARG A 48 4.74 -0.47 7.18
N LEU A 49 4.12 -1.04 8.22
CA LEU A 49 3.46 -2.35 8.18
C LEU A 49 1.95 -2.16 8.16
N ALA A 50 1.30 -2.59 7.08
CA ALA A 50 -0.14 -2.37 6.84
C ALA A 50 -1.08 -3.02 7.86
N HIS A 51 -0.61 -4.03 8.59
CA HIS A 51 -1.40 -4.72 9.61
C HIS A 51 -1.19 -4.18 11.03
N CYS A 52 -0.29 -3.22 11.23
CA CYS A 52 -0.02 -2.62 12.53
C CYS A 52 -0.75 -1.28 12.70
N SER A 53 -0.98 -0.92 13.95
CA SER A 53 -1.55 0.35 14.39
C SER A 53 -0.65 0.98 15.45
N TRP A 54 -0.61 2.31 15.49
CA TRP A 54 0.17 3.08 16.46
C TRP A 54 -0.73 3.74 17.50
N CYS A 55 -0.34 3.67 18.77
CA CYS A 55 -0.97 4.42 19.85
C CYS A 55 -0.09 5.60 20.26
N PRO A 56 -0.49 6.86 19.96
CA PRO A 56 0.28 8.05 20.32
C PRO A 56 0.42 8.27 21.82
N ILE A 57 -0.63 7.97 22.59
CA ILE A 57 -0.65 8.17 24.05
C ILE A 57 0.42 7.31 24.73
N GLU A 58 0.47 6.03 24.35
CA GLU A 58 1.34 5.03 24.98
C GLU A 58 2.68 4.89 24.27
N ASN A 59 2.86 5.55 23.12
CA ASN A 59 3.99 5.40 22.20
C ASN A 59 4.28 3.93 21.86
N LYS A 60 3.22 3.18 21.51
CA LYS A 60 3.30 1.74 21.24
C LYS A 60 2.69 1.35 19.92
N CYS A 61 3.40 0.46 19.22
CA CYS A 61 2.90 -0.22 18.05
C CYS A 61 2.24 -1.54 18.44
N PHE A 62 1.10 -1.85 17.84
CA PHE A 62 0.33 -3.04 18.16
C PHE A 62 -0.45 -3.56 16.94
N SER A 63 -0.95 -4.79 17.04
CA SER A 63 -1.86 -5.39 16.05
C SER A 63 -3.25 -5.50 16.64
N GLU A 64 -4.25 -4.93 15.98
CA GLU A 64 -5.66 -5.06 16.38
C GLU A 64 -6.17 -6.52 16.28
N LYS A 65 -5.47 -7.39 15.55
CA LYS A 65 -5.82 -8.80 15.40
C LYS A 65 -5.44 -9.64 16.64
N MET A 66 -4.65 -9.09 17.55
CA MET A 66 -4.26 -9.80 18.78
C MET A 66 -5.30 -9.57 19.89
N PRO A 67 -5.78 -10.64 20.57
CA PRO A 67 -6.80 -10.53 21.61
C PRO A 67 -6.45 -9.58 22.76
N THR A 68 -5.16 -9.49 23.11
CA THR A 68 -4.67 -8.60 24.18
C THR A 68 -4.88 -7.12 23.88
N TYR A 69 -5.07 -6.76 22.61
CA TYR A 69 -5.24 -5.39 22.16
C TYR A 69 -6.65 -5.11 21.61
N GLU A 70 -7.61 -5.99 21.89
CA GLU A 70 -9.01 -5.74 21.62
C GLU A 70 -9.43 -4.48 22.41
N ASN A 71 -9.84 -3.44 21.68
CA ASN A 71 -10.18 -2.11 22.21
C ASN A 71 -9.01 -1.32 22.83
N TYR A 72 -7.76 -1.67 22.52
CA TYR A 72 -6.61 -0.86 22.93
C TYR A 72 -6.52 0.45 22.11
N CYS A 73 -6.33 1.56 22.82
CA CYS A 73 -6.10 2.89 22.25
C CYS A 73 -7.20 3.37 21.26
N GLU A 74 -8.46 3.01 21.47
CA GLU A 74 -9.52 3.23 20.48
C GLU A 74 -9.72 4.68 20.03
N THR A 75 -9.59 5.64 20.94
CA THR A 75 -9.90 7.04 20.67
C THR A 75 -8.85 7.74 19.81
N GLU A 76 -7.59 7.35 19.95
CA GLU A 76 -6.44 8.05 19.37
C GLU A 76 -5.55 7.15 18.50
N LYS A 77 -5.94 5.88 18.27
CA LYS A 77 -5.14 4.97 17.44
C LYS A 77 -5.02 5.49 16.01
N ILE A 78 -3.81 5.36 15.48
CA ILE A 78 -3.51 5.61 14.08
C ILE A 78 -3.40 4.25 13.39
N ARG A 79 -4.36 3.94 12.51
CA ARG A 79 -4.29 2.78 11.61
C ARG A 79 -3.41 3.12 10.42
N HIS A 80 -2.90 2.13 9.70
CA HIS A 80 -2.27 2.36 8.40
C HIS A 80 -3.35 2.79 7.36
N PRO A 81 -3.42 4.06 6.94
CA PRO A 81 -4.34 4.48 5.87
C PRO A 81 -3.80 4.03 4.51
N ASN A 82 -4.63 3.97 3.46
CA ASN A 82 -4.13 3.79 2.09
C ASN A 82 -4.34 5.08 1.30
N TYR A 83 -3.32 5.92 1.27
CA TYR A 83 -3.31 7.16 0.49
C TYR A 83 -2.74 6.99 -0.93
N GLU A 84 -2.62 5.76 -1.43
CA GLU A 84 -1.99 5.49 -2.74
C GLU A 84 -0.57 6.08 -2.85
N MET A 85 0.14 6.07 -1.73
CA MET A 85 1.53 6.51 -1.58
C MET A 85 2.45 5.31 -1.35
N SER A 86 3.77 5.54 -1.35
CA SER A 86 4.71 4.54 -0.86
C SER A 86 4.43 4.22 0.62
N LEU A 87 4.80 3.03 1.09
CA LEU A 87 4.62 2.64 2.49
C LEU A 87 5.30 3.64 3.45
N GLU A 88 6.42 4.23 3.03
CA GLU A 88 7.17 5.20 3.81
C GLU A 88 6.46 6.56 3.87
N ASP A 89 6.08 7.13 2.73
CA ASP A 89 5.39 8.42 2.68
C ASP A 89 4.02 8.35 3.39
N ASN A 90 3.32 7.22 3.21
CA ASN A 90 2.05 6.98 3.87
C ASN A 90 2.21 6.91 5.40
N ALA A 91 3.27 6.26 5.89
CA ALA A 91 3.57 6.20 7.32
C ALA A 91 3.94 7.58 7.88
N ILE A 92 4.78 8.35 7.18
CA ILE A 92 5.11 9.74 7.55
C ILE A 92 3.83 10.57 7.65
N CYS A 93 2.97 10.46 6.63
CA CYS A 93 1.67 11.13 6.55
C CYS A 93 0.75 10.79 7.73
N ALA A 94 0.55 9.51 8.00
CA ALA A 94 -0.30 9.03 9.07
C ALA A 94 0.22 9.48 10.44
N CYS A 95 1.52 9.39 10.68
CA CYS A 95 2.15 9.82 11.93
C CYS A 95 2.08 11.34 12.15
N ALA A 96 2.00 12.13 11.08
CA ALA A 96 1.79 13.57 11.13
C ALA A 96 0.30 13.98 11.22
N GLY A 97 -0.62 13.02 11.36
CA GLY A 97 -2.06 13.30 11.43
C GLY A 97 -2.66 13.80 10.11
N GLY A 98 -2.10 13.39 8.97
CA GLY A 98 -2.59 13.77 7.65
C GLY A 98 -2.18 15.17 7.18
N LYS A 99 -1.38 15.90 7.98
CA LYS A 99 -1.00 17.29 7.74
C LYS A 99 0.53 17.42 7.59
N LEU A 100 1.05 17.08 6.41
CA LEU A 100 2.37 17.55 5.96
C LEU A 100 2.22 18.79 5.07
N GLU A 101 3.32 19.53 4.88
CA GLU A 101 3.40 20.82 4.17
C GLU A 101 2.43 21.01 3.00
N ASN A 102 1.91 22.24 2.86
CA ASN A 102 0.80 22.63 2.01
C ASN A 102 1.14 22.67 0.50
N ASN A 103 1.38 21.52 -0.15
CA ASN A 103 1.54 21.43 -1.60
C ASN A 103 0.22 21.15 -2.35
N CYS A 104 -0.91 21.60 -1.79
CA CYS A 104 -2.25 21.36 -2.37
C CYS A 104 -2.83 22.57 -3.09
N HIS A 105 -1.98 23.56 -3.38
CA HIS A 105 -2.32 24.73 -4.17
C HIS A 105 -1.46 24.75 -5.42
N ARG A 106 -2.04 25.14 -6.56
CA ARG A 106 -1.24 25.26 -7.79
C ARG A 106 -0.16 26.33 -7.61
N PRO A 107 1.09 26.04 -7.98
CA PRO A 107 2.16 27.01 -7.86
C PRO A 107 1.88 28.21 -8.78
N GLY A 108 2.03 29.42 -8.24
CA GLY A 108 1.87 30.66 -9.00
C GLY A 108 0.43 31.11 -9.26
N ILE A 109 -0.58 30.39 -8.75
CA ILE A 109 -2.00 30.78 -8.85
C ILE A 109 -2.60 30.74 -7.45
N ALA A 110 -3.06 31.90 -6.96
CA ALA A 110 -3.91 31.93 -5.78
C ALA A 110 -5.27 31.29 -6.15
N GLY A 111 -5.58 30.17 -5.51
CA GLY A 111 -6.79 29.40 -5.80
C GLY A 111 -7.26 28.65 -4.57
N ALA A 112 -8.41 27.98 -4.68
CA ALA A 112 -8.86 27.06 -3.66
C ALA A 112 -7.93 25.83 -3.62
N GLU A 113 -7.72 25.30 -2.41
CA GLU A 113 -7.05 24.02 -2.19
C GLU A 113 -7.70 22.93 -3.07
N CYS A 114 -6.88 22.17 -3.79
CA CYS A 114 -7.35 21.14 -4.73
C CYS A 114 -8.44 21.65 -5.69
N SER A 115 -8.30 22.91 -6.14
CA SER A 115 -9.28 23.61 -6.99
C SER A 115 -10.71 23.62 -6.43
N GLY A 116 -10.89 23.40 -5.11
CA GLY A 116 -12.20 23.27 -4.45
C GLY A 116 -12.94 21.97 -4.77
N ARG A 117 -12.27 21.00 -5.39
CA ARG A 117 -12.85 19.78 -5.96
C ARG A 117 -12.23 18.49 -5.41
N GLY A 118 -11.50 18.59 -4.31
CA GLY A 118 -10.86 17.48 -3.63
C GLY A 118 -10.50 17.81 -2.20
N SER A 119 -9.76 16.91 -1.55
CA SER A 119 -9.22 17.09 -0.21
C SER A 119 -7.70 17.03 -0.24
N CYS A 120 -7.03 17.96 0.45
CA CYS A 120 -5.59 17.88 0.66
C CYS A 120 -5.26 16.89 1.76
N ILE A 121 -4.49 15.86 1.42
CA ILE A 121 -3.97 14.91 2.41
C ILE A 121 -2.47 14.80 2.15
N CYS A 122 -1.68 15.23 3.13
CA CYS A 122 -0.22 15.18 3.10
C CYS A 122 0.41 15.77 1.82
N GLY A 123 -0.04 16.98 1.46
CA GLY A 123 0.51 17.72 0.32
C GLY A 123 0.11 17.17 -1.04
N ARG A 124 -0.88 16.27 -1.12
CA ARG A 124 -1.45 15.77 -2.38
C ARG A 124 -2.96 15.91 -2.38
N CYS A 125 -3.54 16.19 -3.54
CA CYS A 125 -4.98 16.31 -3.69
C CYS A 125 -5.62 14.97 -4.02
N PHE A 126 -6.66 14.63 -3.27
CA PHE A 126 -7.55 13.50 -3.53
C PHE A 126 -8.85 14.04 -4.10
N CYS A 127 -9.07 13.83 -5.41
CA CYS A 127 -10.21 14.39 -6.11
C CYS A 127 -11.52 13.68 -5.74
N ASN A 128 -12.62 14.43 -5.76
CA ASN A 128 -13.93 13.86 -5.47
C ASN A 128 -14.33 12.84 -6.55
N VAL A 129 -14.53 11.60 -6.13
CA VAL A 129 -14.90 10.46 -7.00
C VAL A 129 -16.37 10.48 -7.42
N ASN A 130 -17.23 11.19 -6.68
CA ASN A 130 -18.64 11.36 -7.03
C ASN A 130 -19.02 12.85 -6.92
N PRO A 131 -18.56 13.67 -7.86
CA PRO A 131 -18.77 15.11 -7.80
C PRO A 131 -20.16 15.56 -8.19
N ASP A 132 -20.86 14.74 -8.96
CA ASP A 132 -22.21 15.03 -9.44
C ASP A 132 -23.05 13.76 -9.45
N PRO A 133 -23.92 13.56 -8.44
CA PRO A 133 -24.80 12.41 -8.39
C PRO A 133 -25.77 12.28 -9.58
N ALA A 134 -26.05 13.38 -10.30
CA ALA A 134 -26.90 13.35 -11.49
C ALA A 134 -26.15 12.87 -12.74
N HIS A 135 -24.82 13.00 -12.75
CA HIS A 135 -23.94 12.59 -13.84
C HIS A 135 -22.85 11.66 -13.30
N PRO A 136 -23.16 10.37 -13.06
CA PRO A 136 -22.23 9.44 -12.41
C PRO A 136 -20.97 9.14 -13.24
N SER A 137 -20.97 9.46 -14.54
CA SER A 137 -19.78 9.40 -15.38
C SER A 137 -18.86 10.61 -15.22
N LYS A 138 -19.26 11.66 -14.47
CA LYS A 138 -18.42 12.83 -14.22
C LYS A 138 -17.28 12.47 -13.27
N ALA A 139 -16.06 12.62 -13.75
CA ALA A 139 -14.82 12.38 -13.03
C ALA A 139 -14.02 13.68 -12.98
N ILE A 140 -13.46 13.98 -11.79
CA ILE A 140 -12.49 15.07 -11.61
C ILE A 140 -11.09 14.46 -11.56
N MET A 141 -10.16 15.11 -12.24
CA MET A 141 -8.78 14.64 -12.39
C MET A 141 -7.77 15.80 -12.39
N GLY A 142 -6.49 15.45 -12.37
CA GLY A 142 -5.38 16.40 -12.27
C GLY A 142 -4.71 16.39 -10.89
N GLU A 143 -3.47 16.88 -10.82
CA GLU A 143 -2.66 16.91 -9.59
C GLU A 143 -3.32 17.77 -8.49
N TYR A 144 -4.09 18.78 -8.89
CA TYR A 144 -4.82 19.71 -8.04
C TYR A 144 -6.32 19.68 -8.33
N CYS A 145 -6.84 18.58 -8.87
CA CYS A 145 -8.26 18.38 -9.22
C CYS A 145 -8.81 19.48 -10.13
N GLU A 146 -8.00 19.91 -11.10
CA GLU A 146 -8.26 21.05 -11.98
C GLU A 146 -9.02 20.72 -13.27
N TYR A 147 -9.22 19.45 -13.59
CA TYR A 147 -9.92 19.03 -14.79
C TYR A 147 -11.14 18.18 -14.45
N ASP A 148 -12.14 18.17 -15.33
CA ASP A 148 -13.20 17.16 -15.31
C ASP A 148 -13.60 16.81 -16.75
N ASN A 149 -14.24 15.66 -16.92
CA ASN A 149 -14.61 15.12 -18.23
C ASN A 149 -15.99 15.60 -18.75
N PHE A 150 -16.62 16.60 -18.12
CA PHE A 150 -17.93 17.13 -18.52
C PHE A 150 -17.89 18.61 -18.93
N SER A 151 -16.94 19.38 -18.42
CA SER A 151 -16.89 20.84 -18.59
C SER A 151 -16.15 21.23 -19.88
N CYS A 152 -16.83 21.08 -21.01
CA CYS A 152 -16.33 21.50 -22.33
C CYS A 152 -17.19 22.62 -22.93
N ASP A 153 -17.26 23.79 -22.29
CA ASP A 153 -18.02 24.94 -22.79
C ASP A 153 -17.15 26.06 -23.43
N ASP A 154 -15.83 25.91 -23.54
CA ASP A 154 -14.92 26.94 -24.10
C ASP A 154 -13.80 26.34 -24.99
N PRO A 155 -13.21 27.11 -25.96
CA PRO A 155 -12.27 26.61 -26.96
C PRO A 155 -10.87 26.26 -26.43
N LYS A 156 -10.69 26.24 -25.10
CA LYS A 156 -9.46 25.87 -24.41
C LYS A 156 -9.67 24.62 -23.57
N CYS A 157 -10.19 23.56 -24.19
CA CYS A 157 -10.22 22.25 -23.57
C CYS A 157 -8.77 21.80 -23.33
N SER A 158 -8.37 21.74 -22.06
CA SER A 158 -7.08 21.18 -21.65
C SER A 158 -7.33 19.70 -21.35
N GLU A 159 -7.29 18.88 -22.41
CA GLU A 159 -7.62 17.46 -22.31
C GLU A 159 -6.69 16.72 -21.32
N GLY A 160 -7.28 15.80 -20.54
CA GLY A 160 -6.62 14.70 -19.85
C GLY A 160 -7.39 13.39 -20.15
N PRO A 161 -6.73 12.22 -20.12
CA PRO A 161 -6.51 11.42 -21.33
C PRO A 161 -7.63 10.40 -21.62
N TYR A 162 -7.69 10.03 -22.91
CA TYR A 162 -8.52 9.04 -23.59
C TYR A 162 -9.84 9.54 -24.20
N HIS A 163 -9.74 9.95 -25.46
CA HIS A 163 -10.78 9.66 -26.45
C HIS A 163 -10.89 8.14 -26.62
N ILE A 164 -11.70 7.49 -25.77
CA ILE A 164 -12.09 6.08 -25.92
C ILE A 164 -12.70 5.80 -27.31
N TYR A 165 -13.25 6.84 -27.95
CA TYR A 165 -13.80 6.74 -29.30
C TYR A 165 -12.74 6.53 -30.40
N ASP A 166 -11.47 6.90 -30.18
CA ASP A 166 -10.40 6.72 -31.17
C ASP A 166 -9.84 5.29 -31.20
N MET A 167 -10.05 4.50 -30.14
CA MET A 167 -9.70 3.07 -30.14
C MET A 167 -10.73 2.22 -30.88
N MET A 168 -12.01 2.59 -30.80
CA MET A 168 -13.09 1.89 -31.52
C MET A 168 -13.09 2.19 -33.02
N ALA A 169 -12.63 3.39 -33.43
CA ALA A 169 -12.50 3.74 -34.84
C ALA A 169 -11.37 2.96 -35.55
N ASN A 170 -10.28 2.63 -34.85
CA ASN A 170 -9.17 1.87 -35.44
C ASN A 170 -9.43 0.36 -35.56
N GLU A 171 -10.31 -0.23 -34.73
CA GLU A 171 -10.73 -1.64 -34.91
C GLU A 171 -11.70 -1.78 -36.09
N GLN A 172 -12.61 -0.82 -36.28
CA GLN A 172 -13.55 -0.84 -37.40
C GLN A 172 -12.85 -0.70 -38.76
N ASN A 173 -11.86 0.20 -38.85
CA ASN A 173 -11.09 0.42 -40.08
C ASN A 173 -10.20 -0.78 -40.46
N ASN A 174 -9.75 -1.58 -39.48
CA ASN A 174 -8.94 -2.76 -39.74
C ASN A 174 -9.77 -3.94 -40.30
N TYR A 175 -11.05 -4.05 -39.92
CA TYR A 175 -11.95 -5.05 -40.50
C TYR A 175 -12.40 -4.70 -41.94
N GLU A 176 -12.55 -3.43 -42.28
CA GLU A 176 -12.94 -3.00 -43.64
C GLU A 176 -11.78 -3.07 -44.66
N GLU A 177 -10.51 -3.02 -44.22
CA GLU A 177 -9.35 -3.23 -45.10
C GLU A 177 -9.09 -4.71 -45.41
N ILE A 178 -9.43 -5.63 -44.51
CA ILE A 178 -9.25 -7.08 -44.71
C ILE A 178 -10.27 -7.66 -45.72
N GLU A 179 -11.46 -7.07 -45.86
CA GLU A 179 -12.48 -7.51 -46.84
C GLU A 179 -12.26 -6.99 -48.28
N LYS A 180 -11.23 -6.17 -48.52
CA LYS A 180 -10.92 -5.62 -49.86
C LYS A 180 -9.61 -6.14 -50.47
N GLN A 181 -9.00 -7.18 -49.90
CA GLN A 181 -7.93 -7.99 -50.52
C GLN A 181 -8.45 -9.38 -50.88
#